data_AF-A0A438MHN6-F1
#
_entry.id   AF-A0A438MHN6-F1
#
_cell.length_a   1.000
_cell.length_b   1.000
_cell.length_c   1.000
_cell.angle_alpha   90.00
_cell.angle_beta   90.00
_cell.angle_gamma   90.00
#
_symmetry.space_group_name_H-M   'P 1'
#
loop_
_entity.id
_entity.type
_entity.pdbx_description
1 polymer ?
#
loop_
_entity_poly.entity_id
_entity_poly.type
_entity_poly.pdbx_seq_one_letter_code
_entity_poly.pdbx_strand_id
1 'polypeptide(L)'
;MSTVQPPADGGPGTVRKQESPPVSELIKQASEQVSVLVRQEIRLAAAEMKDKGRYAGLGAGLLGAAALVALYGAAALLAAVIAALTLVMPAWVAALIAAVVLLAVAAVLGLTGRTQVTHAMPPLPEQAIDSTRQDVTEIKERARR
;
A
#
# COMPACT_ATOMS: atom_id res chain seq x y z
N MET A 1 80.76 19.88 35.78
CA MET A 1 80.74 18.65 36.59
C MET A 1 79.72 17.72 35.96
N SER A 2 80.18 16.77 35.13
CA SER A 2 79.33 15.77 34.49
C SER A 2 79.31 14.50 35.34
N THR A 3 78.13 14.04 35.71
CA THR A 3 77.89 12.62 35.98
C THR A 3 76.70 12.19 35.14
N VAL A 4 77.00 11.51 34.04
CA VAL A 4 76.06 10.73 33.24
C VAL A 4 75.77 9.45 34.00
N GLN A 5 74.51 9.22 34.33
CA GLN A 5 73.98 7.95 34.84
C GLN A 5 73.09 7.35 33.73
N PRO A 6 73.37 6.15 33.20
CA PRO A 6 72.47 5.46 32.28
C PRO A 6 71.43 4.64 33.07
N PRO A 7 70.14 4.69 32.75
CA PRO A 7 69.21 3.65 33.17
C PRO A 7 69.32 2.47 32.22
N ALA A 8 69.69 1.35 32.81
CA ALA A 8 69.70 0.03 32.24
C ALA A 8 68.26 -0.49 32.01
N ASP A 9 68.22 -1.51 31.17
CA ASP A 9 67.23 -2.59 31.13
C ASP A 9 65.93 -2.35 30.35
N GLY A 10 66.01 -2.80 29.09
CA GLY A 10 64.87 -3.26 28.34
C GLY A 10 64.18 -4.40 29.07
N GLY A 11 63.11 -4.08 29.80
CA GLY A 11 62.11 -5.05 30.18
C GLY A 11 61.42 -5.59 28.92
N PRO A 12 61.14 -6.90 28.84
CA PRO A 12 60.49 -7.49 27.68
C PRO A 12 59.16 -6.76 27.46
N GLY A 13 59.05 -6.09 26.31
CA GLY A 13 57.80 -5.54 25.83
C GLY A 13 56.78 -6.67 25.84
N THR A 14 55.88 -6.64 26.82
CA THR A 14 54.68 -7.45 26.78
C THR A 14 53.91 -6.92 25.59
N VAL A 15 54.12 -7.58 24.45
CA VAL A 15 53.21 -7.52 23.31
C VAL A 15 51.88 -7.91 23.93
N ARG A 16 51.06 -6.90 24.29
CA ARG A 16 49.67 -7.09 24.65
C ARG A 16 49.10 -7.81 23.45
N LYS A 17 48.95 -9.13 23.58
CA LYS A 17 48.32 -9.99 22.60
C LYS A 17 46.98 -9.31 22.33
N GLN A 18 46.90 -8.61 21.20
CA GLN A 18 45.64 -8.11 20.67
C GLN A 18 44.92 -9.40 20.30
N GLU A 19 44.26 -10.00 21.28
CA GLU A 19 43.35 -11.10 21.05
C GLU A 19 42.29 -10.54 20.10
N SER A 20 42.38 -10.96 18.84
CA SER A 20 41.34 -10.68 17.86
C SER A 20 40.01 -11.04 18.52
N PRO A 21 38.96 -10.20 18.37
CA PRO A 21 37.69 -10.46 19.01
C PRO A 21 37.27 -11.91 18.75
N PRO A 22 36.93 -12.68 19.79
CA PRO A 22 36.50 -14.06 19.59
C PRO A 22 35.34 -14.07 18.59
N VAL A 23 35.30 -15.08 17.73
CA VAL A 23 34.31 -15.19 16.62
C VAL A 23 32.86 -15.05 17.13
N SER A 24 32.60 -15.43 18.37
CA SER A 24 31.32 -15.23 19.07
C SER A 24 30.91 -13.76 19.21
N GLU A 25 31.87 -12.84 19.38
CA GLU A 25 31.65 -11.41 19.53
C GLU A 25 31.32 -10.73 18.19
N LEU A 26 31.97 -11.18 17.10
CA LEU A 26 31.68 -10.72 15.73
C LEU A 26 30.29 -11.15 15.27
N ILE A 27 29.89 -12.40 15.57
CA ILE A 27 28.54 -12.91 15.27
C ILE A 27 27.48 -12.12 16.04
N LYS A 28 27.75 -11.79 17.30
CA LYS A 28 26.88 -10.96 18.12
C LYS A 28 26.73 -9.55 17.53
N GLN A 29 27.83 -8.89 17.17
CA GLN A 29 27.81 -7.57 16.53
C GLN A 29 27.12 -7.58 15.16
N ALA A 30 27.33 -8.60 14.33
CA ALA A 30 26.66 -8.71 13.03
C ALA A 30 25.14 -8.90 13.20
N SER A 31 24.72 -9.74 14.14
CA SER A 31 23.30 -9.95 14.46
C SER A 31 22.64 -8.68 15.01
N GLU A 32 23.38 -7.90 15.80
CA GLU A 32 22.94 -6.62 16.34
C GLU A 32 22.82 -5.55 15.24
N GLN A 33 23.78 -5.49 14.32
CA GLN A 33 23.72 -4.60 13.15
C GLN A 33 22.57 -4.93 12.20
N VAL A 34 22.34 -6.22 11.90
CA VAL A 34 21.18 -6.66 11.12
C VAL A 34 19.88 -6.28 11.82
N SER A 35 19.80 -6.47 13.13
CA SER A 35 18.64 -6.07 13.93
C SER A 35 18.38 -4.56 13.89
N VAL A 36 19.45 -3.75 13.87
CA VAL A 36 19.36 -2.29 13.73
C VAL A 36 18.88 -1.91 12.33
N LEU A 37 19.45 -2.52 11.28
CA LEU A 37 19.06 -2.26 9.89
C LEU A 37 17.59 -2.59 9.64
N VAL A 38 17.13 -3.76 10.09
CA VAL A 38 15.72 -4.18 9.96
C VAL A 38 14.80 -3.17 10.65
N ARG A 39 15.15 -2.70 11.86
CA ARG A 39 14.36 -1.68 12.56
C ARG A 39 14.35 -0.33 11.83
N GLN A 40 15.45 0.03 11.17
CA GLN A 40 15.53 1.26 10.37
C GLN A 40 14.66 1.15 9.13
N GLU A 41 14.71 0.03 8.42
CA GLU A 41 13.90 -0.20 7.22
C GLU A 41 12.41 -0.19 7.55
N ILE A 42 12.01 -0.81 8.67
CA ILE A 42 10.62 -0.73 9.17
C ILE A 42 10.22 0.72 9.46
N ARG A 43 11.10 1.52 10.09
CA ARG A 43 10.81 2.92 10.39
C ARG A 43 10.69 3.76 9.12
N LEU A 44 11.54 3.50 8.13
CA LEU A 44 11.51 4.19 6.84
C LEU A 44 10.23 3.82 6.07
N ALA A 45 9.93 2.53 5.95
CA ALA A 45 8.71 2.04 5.33
C ALA A 45 7.46 2.59 6.04
N ALA A 46 7.46 2.67 7.38
CA ALA A 46 6.38 3.27 8.14
C ALA A 46 6.22 4.78 7.85
N ALA A 47 7.32 5.52 7.70
CA ALA A 47 7.28 6.93 7.34
C ALA A 47 6.74 7.13 5.91
N GLU A 48 7.21 6.34 4.95
CA GLU A 48 6.75 6.40 3.56
C GLU A 48 5.28 5.98 3.41
N MET A 49 4.87 4.93 4.13
CA MET A 49 3.46 4.51 4.23
C MET A 49 2.57 5.60 4.82
N LYS A 50 3.05 6.32 5.83
CA LYS A 50 2.30 7.42 6.44
C LYS A 50 2.11 8.58 5.45
N ASP A 51 3.14 8.93 4.70
CA ASP A 51 3.06 9.99 3.70
C ASP A 51 2.16 9.59 2.53
N LYS A 52 2.32 8.38 1.99
CA LYS A 52 1.42 7.81 0.96
C LYS A 52 -0.02 7.71 1.47
N GLY A 53 -0.19 7.25 2.70
CA GLY A 53 -1.49 7.09 3.37
C GLY A 53 -2.22 8.41 3.59
N ARG A 54 -1.50 9.51 3.86
CA ARG A 54 -2.11 10.84 4.02
C ARG A 54 -2.77 11.32 2.73
N TYR A 55 -2.07 11.25 1.60
CA TYR A 55 -2.62 11.67 0.33
C TYR A 55 -3.73 10.75 -0.16
N ALA A 56 -3.57 9.43 0.02
CA ALA A 56 -4.63 8.47 -0.27
C ALA A 56 -5.89 8.72 0.60
N GLY A 57 -5.71 8.99 1.90
CA GLY A 57 -6.80 9.29 2.82
C GLY A 57 -7.51 10.61 2.51
N LEU A 58 -6.77 11.68 2.20
CA LEU A 58 -7.34 12.95 1.76
C LEU A 58 -8.09 12.79 0.43
N GLY A 59 -7.51 12.08 -0.53
CA GLY A 59 -8.15 11.79 -1.81
C GLY A 59 -9.46 11.01 -1.63
N ALA A 60 -9.44 9.95 -0.83
CA ALA A 60 -10.63 9.17 -0.51
C ALA A 60 -11.69 10.01 0.23
N GLY A 61 -11.27 10.85 1.19
CA GLY A 61 -12.15 11.77 1.90
C GLY A 61 -12.81 12.81 0.98
N LEU A 62 -12.04 13.42 0.08
CA LEU A 62 -12.55 14.38 -0.90
C LEU A 62 -13.49 13.73 -1.92
N LEU A 63 -13.15 12.54 -2.43
CA LEU A 63 -14.04 11.80 -3.32
C LEU A 63 -15.32 11.39 -2.62
N GLY A 64 -15.25 10.96 -1.35
CA GLY A 64 -16.42 10.66 -0.54
C GLY A 64 -17.32 11.90 -0.33
N ALA A 65 -16.71 13.04 0.03
CA ALA A 65 -17.44 14.29 0.17
C ALA A 65 -18.07 14.76 -1.15
N ALA A 66 -17.33 14.68 -2.26
CA ALA A 66 -17.83 15.01 -3.60
C ALA A 66 -19.00 14.10 -3.99
N ALA A 67 -18.93 12.80 -3.70
CA ALA A 67 -20.02 11.86 -3.95
C ALA A 67 -21.28 12.21 -3.15
N LEU A 68 -21.13 12.60 -1.87
CA LEU A 68 -22.26 13.05 -1.05
C LEU A 68 -22.88 14.36 -1.59
N VAL A 69 -22.05 15.34 -1.95
CA VAL A 69 -22.53 16.59 -2.55
C VAL A 69 -23.25 16.32 -3.87
N ALA A 70 -22.69 15.46 -4.73
CA ALA A 70 -23.32 15.05 -5.98
C ALA A 70 -24.66 14.33 -5.75
N LEU A 71 -24.75 13.47 -4.72
CA LEU A 71 -25.98 12.78 -4.35
C LEU A 71 -27.08 13.76 -3.95
N TYR A 72 -26.78 14.72 -3.05
CA TYR A 72 -27.75 15.73 -2.65
C TYR A 72 -28.10 16.68 -3.82
N GLY A 73 -27.13 17.04 -4.65
CA GLY A 73 -27.38 17.83 -5.86
C GLY A 73 -28.32 17.11 -6.84
N ALA A 74 -28.12 15.82 -7.07
CA ALA A 74 -29.01 15.00 -7.89
C ALA A 74 -30.43 14.91 -7.29
N ALA A 75 -30.55 14.77 -5.97
CA ALA A 75 -31.84 14.78 -5.29
C ALA A 75 -32.57 16.14 -5.43
N ALA A 76 -31.84 17.25 -5.32
CA ALA A 76 -32.39 18.59 -5.52
C ALA A 76 -32.85 18.80 -6.97
N LEU A 77 -32.07 18.34 -7.97
CA LEU A 77 -32.46 18.38 -9.37
C LEU A 77 -33.70 17.51 -9.65
N LEU A 78 -33.76 16.31 -9.07
CA LEU A 78 -34.94 15.45 -9.19
C LEU A 78 -36.18 16.12 -8.60
N ALA A 79 -36.07 16.75 -7.43
CA ALA A 79 -37.15 17.52 -6.83
C ALA A 79 -37.57 18.69 -7.73
N ALA A 80 -36.62 19.40 -8.34
CA ALA A 80 -36.91 20.50 -9.27
C ALA A 80 -37.65 20.02 -10.52
N VAL A 81 -37.26 18.87 -11.10
CA VAL A 81 -37.94 18.25 -12.24
C VAL A 81 -39.38 17.86 -11.86
N ILE A 82 -39.57 17.22 -10.70
CA ILE A 82 -40.91 16.86 -10.23
C ILE A 82 -41.75 18.13 -10.04
N ALA A 83 -41.21 19.16 -9.37
CA ALA A 83 -41.89 20.43 -9.17
C ALA A 83 -42.30 21.09 -10.49
N ALA A 84 -41.40 21.12 -11.48
CA ALA A 84 -41.69 21.66 -12.81
C ALA A 84 -42.82 20.87 -13.50
N LEU A 85 -42.79 19.52 -13.44
CA LEU A 85 -43.84 18.69 -14.01
C LEU A 85 -45.19 18.88 -13.29
N THR A 86 -45.19 19.15 -11.98
CA THR A 86 -46.44 19.39 -11.25
C THR A 86 -47.22 20.61 -11.73
N LEU A 87 -46.57 21.52 -12.48
CA LEU A 87 -47.24 22.67 -13.10
C LEU A 87 -48.26 22.27 -14.18
N VAL A 88 -48.11 21.07 -14.77
CA VAL A 88 -48.94 20.61 -15.90
C VAL A 88 -49.65 19.28 -15.63
N MET A 89 -49.33 18.58 -14.53
CA MET A 89 -49.96 17.29 -14.17
C MET A 89 -49.96 17.07 -12.65
N PRO A 90 -50.74 16.11 -12.11
CA PRO A 90 -50.74 15.81 -10.68
C PRO A 90 -49.38 15.32 -10.17
N ALA A 91 -49.05 15.67 -8.92
CA ALA A 91 -47.75 15.36 -8.31
C ALA A 91 -47.38 13.88 -8.32
N TRP A 92 -48.36 12.98 -8.17
CA TRP A 92 -48.11 11.54 -8.19
C TRP A 92 -47.70 11.04 -9.59
N VAL A 93 -48.27 11.60 -10.66
CA VAL A 93 -47.89 11.26 -12.04
C VAL A 93 -46.49 11.76 -12.35
N ALA A 94 -46.20 13.01 -11.97
CA ALA A 94 -44.88 13.63 -12.13
C ALA A 94 -43.78 12.80 -11.42
N ALA A 95 -44.03 12.38 -10.18
CA ALA A 95 -43.11 11.55 -9.41
C ALA A 95 -42.88 10.18 -10.05
N LEU A 96 -43.93 9.53 -10.58
CA LEU A 96 -43.79 8.24 -11.27
C LEU A 96 -42.97 8.36 -12.55
N ILE A 97 -43.19 9.39 -13.36
CA ILE A 97 -42.41 9.62 -14.58
C ILE A 97 -40.94 9.84 -14.23
N ALA A 98 -40.66 10.72 -13.27
CA ALA A 98 -39.30 10.98 -12.81
C ALA A 98 -38.62 9.71 -12.27
N ALA A 99 -39.35 8.88 -11.53
CA ALA A 99 -38.85 7.60 -11.02
C ALA A 99 -38.49 6.62 -12.14
N VAL A 100 -39.35 6.48 -13.17
CA VAL A 100 -39.08 5.60 -14.32
C VAL A 100 -37.83 6.05 -15.08
N VAL A 101 -37.71 7.35 -15.34
CA VAL A 101 -36.53 7.92 -16.01
C VAL A 101 -35.26 7.67 -15.17
N LEU A 102 -35.33 7.90 -13.87
CA LEU A 102 -34.19 7.69 -12.97
C LEU A 102 -33.77 6.21 -12.91
N LEU A 103 -34.74 5.29 -12.85
CA LEU A 103 -34.48 3.85 -12.88
C LEU A 103 -33.84 3.40 -14.19
N ALA A 104 -34.28 3.96 -15.33
CA ALA A 104 -33.67 3.66 -16.62
C ALA A 104 -32.21 4.14 -16.67
N VAL A 105 -31.93 5.36 -16.20
CA VAL A 105 -30.56 5.88 -16.09
C VAL A 105 -29.72 5.01 -15.15
N ALA A 106 -30.26 4.63 -13.99
CA ALA A 106 -29.57 3.77 -13.03
C ALA A 106 -29.28 2.37 -13.60
N ALA A 107 -30.20 1.79 -14.38
CA ALA A 107 -29.98 0.53 -15.06
C ALA A 107 -28.82 0.61 -16.05
N VAL A 108 -28.81 1.65 -16.92
CA VAL A 108 -27.72 1.87 -17.88
C VAL A 108 -26.39 2.06 -17.16
N LEU A 109 -26.33 2.96 -16.17
CA LEU A 109 -25.12 3.20 -15.39
C LEU A 109 -24.64 1.95 -14.66
N GLY A 110 -25.55 1.16 -14.08
CA GLY A 110 -25.22 -0.09 -13.40
C GLY A 110 -24.67 -1.16 -14.34
N LEU A 111 -25.26 -1.29 -15.53
CA LEU A 111 -24.77 -2.19 -16.59
C LEU A 111 -23.37 -1.77 -17.05
N THR A 112 -23.16 -0.49 -17.37
CA THR A 112 -21.85 0.02 -17.80
C THR A 112 -20.81 0.00 -16.68
N GLY A 113 -21.22 0.25 -15.44
CA GLY A 113 -20.32 0.19 -14.28
C GLY A 113 -19.84 -1.23 -14.05
N ARG A 114 -20.75 -2.22 -14.13
CA ARG A 114 -20.41 -3.64 -14.03
C ARG A 114 -19.42 -4.07 -15.12
N THR A 115 -19.61 -3.64 -16.37
CA THR A 115 -18.66 -4.00 -17.44
C THR A 115 -17.29 -3.39 -17.20
N GLN A 116 -17.22 -2.14 -16.75
CA GLN A 116 -15.93 -1.49 -16.48
C GLN A 116 -15.19 -2.11 -15.29
N VAL A 117 -15.90 -2.43 -14.19
CA VAL A 117 -15.30 -3.11 -13.02
C VAL A 117 -14.77 -4.49 -13.40
N THR A 118 -15.53 -5.26 -14.17
CA THR A 118 -15.10 -6.59 -14.62
C THR A 118 -13.92 -6.56 -15.60
N HIS A 119 -13.74 -5.48 -16.37
CA HIS A 119 -12.57 -5.29 -17.23
C HIS A 119 -11.33 -4.79 -16.45
N ALA A 120 -11.52 -3.90 -15.48
CA ALA A 120 -10.41 -3.33 -14.70
C ALA A 120 -9.85 -4.30 -13.65
N MET A 121 -10.65 -5.27 -13.22
CA MET A 121 -10.26 -6.33 -12.30
C MET A 121 -10.68 -7.68 -12.88
N PRO A 122 -9.89 -8.28 -13.79
CA PRO A 122 -10.14 -9.66 -14.20
C PRO A 122 -10.13 -10.52 -12.93
N PRO A 123 -11.18 -11.31 -12.65
CA PRO A 123 -11.31 -12.06 -11.41
C PRO A 123 -10.18 -13.08 -11.19
N LEU A 124 -9.34 -13.35 -12.19
CA LEU A 124 -8.09 -14.10 -12.04
C LEU A 124 -7.01 -13.54 -12.99
N PRO A 125 -5.78 -13.26 -12.52
CA PRO A 125 -4.64 -12.98 -13.39
C PRO A 125 -4.26 -14.25 -14.14
N GLU A 126 -4.79 -14.46 -15.35
CA GLU A 126 -4.51 -15.64 -16.18
C GLU A 126 -3.00 -15.89 -16.34
N GLN A 127 -2.22 -14.81 -16.51
CA GLN A 127 -0.77 -14.88 -16.64
C GLN A 127 -0.06 -15.39 -15.36
N ALA A 128 -0.56 -15.04 -14.17
CA ALA A 128 0.04 -15.50 -12.91
C ALA A 128 -0.33 -16.97 -12.60
N ILE A 129 -1.45 -17.45 -13.14
CA ILE A 129 -1.86 -18.85 -13.00
C ILE A 129 -1.05 -19.73 -13.95
N ASP A 130 -0.83 -19.26 -15.18
CA ASP A 130 -0.03 -19.99 -16.17
C ASP A 130 1.44 -20.08 -15.75
N SER A 131 2.03 -19.01 -15.20
CA SER A 131 3.40 -19.06 -14.68
C SER A 131 3.53 -20.04 -13.51
N THR A 132 2.57 -20.02 -12.58
CA THR A 132 2.56 -20.96 -11.44
C THR A 132 2.38 -22.42 -11.90
N ARG A 133 1.58 -22.66 -12.95
CA ARG A 133 1.42 -24.01 -13.52
C ARG A 133 2.69 -24.50 -14.23
N GLN A 134 3.40 -23.61 -14.91
CA GLN A 134 4.69 -23.93 -15.52
C GLN A 134 5.74 -24.27 -14.46
N ASP A 135 5.84 -23.46 -13.41
CA ASP A 135 6.77 -23.69 -12.29
C ASP A 135 6.51 -25.02 -11.59
N VAL A 136 5.24 -25.38 -11.35
CA VAL A 136 4.86 -26.66 -10.74
C VAL A 136 5.19 -27.84 -11.66
N THR A 137 5.08 -27.67 -12.98
CA THR A 137 5.39 -28.72 -13.96
C THR A 137 6.90 -28.95 -14.03
N GLU A 138 7.69 -27.88 -14.02
CA GLU A 138 9.16 -27.97 -14.03
C GLU A 138 9.69 -28.62 -12.74
N ILE A 139 9.11 -28.29 -11.57
CA ILE A 139 9.45 -28.93 -10.29
C ILE A 139 9.09 -30.43 -10.32
N LYS A 140 7.95 -30.80 -10.90
CA LYS A 140 7.54 -32.21 -11.04
C LYS A 140 8.45 -33.02 -11.97
N GLU A 141 8.95 -32.43 -13.05
CA GLU A 141 9.89 -33.09 -13.96
C GLU A 141 11.27 -33.26 -13.32
N ARG A 142 11.76 -32.27 -12.57
CA ARG A 142 13.03 -32.36 -11.85
C ARG A 142 13.01 -33.39 -10.73
N ALA A 143 11.86 -33.61 -10.07
CA ALA A 143 11.71 -34.61 -9.02
C ALA A 143 11.55 -36.05 -9.52
N ARG A 144 11.34 -36.25 -10.84
CA ARG A 144 11.12 -37.56 -11.46
C ARG A 144 12.35 -38.10 -12.20
N ARG A 145 13.45 -37.34 -12.23
CA ARG A 145 14.76 -37.76 -12.76
C ARG A 145 15.68 -38.25 -11.66
#